data_AF-A0A957YN31-F1
#
_entry.id   AF-A0A957YN31-F1
#
_cell.length_a   1.000
_cell.length_b   1.000
_cell.length_c   1.000
_cell.angle_alpha   90.00
_cell.angle_beta   90.00
_cell.angle_gamma   90.00
#
_symmetry.space_group_name_H-M   'P 1'
#
loop_
_entity.id
_entity.type
_entity.pdbx_description
1 polymer ?
#
loop_
_entity_poly.entity_id
_entity_poly.type
_entity_poly.pdbx_seq_one_letter_code
_entity_poly.pdbx_strand_id
1 'polypeptide(L)'
;RNVTDEFREEVRVMYANSAANQRVRQLADVYGKKIGKHLWTGLTQARPGAGIVIVGTPEQCAETLQDYIDIGCHSFCLSGYYHDEEAERFGKWVRPILEERNHGRLKPMAR
;
A
#
# COMPACT_ATOMS: atom_id res chain seq x y z
N ARG A 1 10.00 -4.01 -24.75
CA ARG A 1 10.05 -3.30 -26.05
C ARG A 1 9.49 -4.28 -27.08
N ASN A 2 8.55 -3.87 -27.94
CA ASN A 2 7.59 -4.67 -28.76
C ASN A 2 6.30 -5.08 -28.04
N VAL A 3 5.63 -4.11 -27.42
CA VAL A 3 4.26 -4.26 -26.90
C VAL A 3 3.32 -3.89 -28.05
N THR A 4 2.55 -4.85 -28.57
CA THR A 4 1.55 -4.62 -29.64
C THR A 4 0.40 -3.76 -29.11
N ASP A 5 -0.31 -3.07 -29.99
CA ASP A 5 -1.48 -2.28 -29.59
C ASP A 5 -2.60 -3.17 -29.01
N GLU A 6 -2.75 -4.37 -29.56
CA GLU A 6 -3.66 -5.39 -29.03
C GLU A 6 -3.33 -5.76 -27.58
N PHE A 7 -2.05 -6.01 -27.27
CA PHE A 7 -1.63 -6.32 -25.90
C PHE A 7 -1.80 -5.11 -24.96
N ARG A 8 -1.61 -3.88 -25.45
CA ARG A 8 -1.91 -2.66 -24.66
C ARG A 8 -3.39 -2.58 -24.30
N GLU A 9 -4.26 -2.90 -25.25
CA GLU A 9 -5.71 -2.87 -25.05
C GLU A 9 -6.14 -3.97 -24.08
N GLU A 10 -5.63 -5.19 -24.25
CA GLU A 10 -5.90 -6.31 -23.35
C GLU A 10 -5.52 -5.97 -21.90
N VAL A 11 -4.31 -5.44 -21.69
CA VAL A 11 -3.85 -5.00 -20.36
C VAL A 11 -4.74 -3.89 -19.79
N ARG A 12 -5.16 -2.93 -20.63
CA ARG A 12 -6.07 -1.85 -20.21
C ARG A 12 -7.42 -2.42 -19.75
N VAL A 13 -8.01 -3.32 -20.53
CA VAL A 13 -9.30 -3.96 -20.23
C VAL A 13 -9.20 -4.80 -18.96
N MET A 14 -8.13 -5.59 -18.81
CA MET A 14 -7.87 -6.38 -17.60
C MET A 14 -7.88 -5.50 -16.34
N TYR A 15 -7.16 -4.37 -16.35
CA TYR A 15 -7.15 -3.44 -15.23
C TYR A 15 -8.49 -2.70 -15.05
N ALA A 16 -9.21 -2.41 -16.12
CA ALA A 16 -10.50 -1.73 -16.04
C ALA A 16 -11.60 -2.60 -15.40
N ASN A 17 -11.54 -3.92 -15.62
CA ASN A 17 -12.53 -4.88 -15.14
C ASN A 17 -12.23 -5.46 -13.75
N SER A 18 -11.05 -5.18 -13.18
CA SER A 18 -10.73 -5.54 -11.80
C SER A 18 -11.66 -4.79 -10.83
N ALA A 19 -12.43 -5.55 -10.03
CA ALA A 19 -13.30 -4.99 -9.00
C ALA A 19 -12.54 -4.12 -7.98
N ALA A 20 -11.31 -4.53 -7.61
CA ALA A 20 -10.46 -3.76 -6.71
C ALA A 20 -10.07 -2.41 -7.34
N ASN A 21 -9.70 -2.40 -8.62
CA ASN A 21 -9.35 -1.17 -9.33
C ASN A 21 -10.56 -0.23 -9.49
N GLN A 22 -11.74 -0.79 -9.77
CA GLN A 22 -12.98 -0.04 -9.82
C GLN A 22 -13.29 0.59 -8.46
N ARG A 23 -13.12 -0.16 -7.36
CA ARG A 23 -13.38 0.36 -6.01
C ARG A 23 -12.45 1.51 -5.63
N VAL A 24 -11.15 1.40 -5.92
CA VAL A 24 -10.19 2.49 -5.64
C VAL A 24 -10.50 3.74 -6.46
N ARG A 25 -10.90 3.59 -7.73
CA ARG A 25 -11.35 4.71 -8.56
C ARG A 25 -12.60 5.38 -7.99
N GLN A 26 -13.62 4.61 -7.65
CA GLN A 26 -14.84 5.14 -7.01
C GLN A 26 -14.53 5.91 -5.72
N LEU A 27 -13.65 5.39 -4.87
CA LEU A 27 -13.22 6.09 -3.66
C LEU A 27 -12.50 7.40 -4.00
N ALA A 28 -11.65 7.40 -5.03
CA ALA A 28 -10.95 8.59 -5.48
C ALA A 28 -11.90 9.65 -6.10
N ASP A 29 -12.97 9.22 -6.78
CA ASP A 29 -13.98 10.14 -7.34
C ASP A 29 -14.79 10.83 -6.22
N VAL A 30 -15.06 10.13 -5.11
CA VAL A 30 -15.82 10.66 -3.98
C VAL A 30 -14.97 11.53 -3.05
N TYR A 31 -13.76 11.07 -2.70
CA TYR A 31 -12.93 11.68 -1.65
C TYR A 31 -11.69 12.41 -2.19
N GLY A 32 -11.46 12.38 -3.50
CA GLY A 32 -10.19 12.80 -4.09
C GLY A 32 -9.08 11.77 -3.87
N LYS A 33 -7.83 12.13 -4.19
CA LYS A 33 -6.68 11.20 -4.10
C LYS A 33 -6.31 10.81 -2.67
N LYS A 34 -6.77 11.57 -1.67
CA LYS A 34 -6.54 11.28 -0.25
C LYS A 34 -7.82 10.71 0.33
N ILE A 35 -7.93 9.38 0.28
CA ILE A 35 -9.15 8.66 0.68
C ILE A 35 -9.24 8.39 2.18
N GLY A 36 -8.22 8.79 2.95
CA GLY A 36 -8.16 8.69 4.42
C GLY A 36 -7.04 9.55 5.01
N LYS A 37 -6.90 9.58 6.34
CA LYS A 37 -5.93 10.44 7.05
C LYS A 37 -4.50 10.31 6.51
N HIS A 38 -4.08 9.08 6.23
CA HIS A 38 -2.75 8.74 5.68
C HIS A 38 -2.84 7.83 4.45
N LEU A 39 -4.01 7.72 3.80
CA LEU A 39 -4.22 6.82 2.64
C LEU A 39 -4.31 7.63 1.35
N TRP A 40 -3.38 7.37 0.43
CA TRP A 40 -3.25 8.09 -0.83
C TRP A 40 -3.31 7.15 -2.04
N THR A 41 -4.18 7.46 -3.00
CA THR A 41 -4.42 6.65 -4.22
C THR A 41 -3.69 7.19 -5.44
N GLY A 42 -2.96 8.31 -5.33
CA GLY A 42 -2.36 8.97 -6.49
C GLY A 42 -1.29 8.16 -7.21
N LEU A 43 -0.72 7.13 -6.58
CA LEU A 43 0.18 6.17 -7.24
C LEU A 43 -0.48 5.49 -8.45
N THR A 44 -1.80 5.34 -8.45
CA THR A 44 -2.55 4.70 -9.54
C THR A 44 -2.46 5.46 -10.87
N GLN A 45 -2.02 6.73 -10.85
CA GLN A 45 -1.76 7.52 -12.05
C GLN A 45 -0.46 7.13 -12.77
N ALA A 46 0.53 6.64 -12.03
CA ALA A 46 1.81 6.19 -12.58
C ALA A 46 1.82 4.68 -12.83
N ARG A 47 1.10 3.91 -12.00
CA ARG A 47 1.01 2.45 -12.09
C ARG A 47 -0.46 2.01 -12.03
N PRO A 48 -1.04 1.49 -13.13
CA PRO A 48 -2.40 0.94 -13.11
C PRO A 48 -2.56 -0.15 -12.03
N GLY A 49 -3.67 -0.12 -11.31
CA GLY A 49 -3.94 -1.07 -10.23
C GLY A 49 -4.79 -0.47 -9.11
N ALA A 50 -5.00 -1.25 -8.06
CA ALA A 50 -5.75 -0.88 -6.86
C ALA A 50 -4.81 -0.38 -5.73
N GLY A 51 -3.67 0.20 -6.09
CA GLY A 51 -2.65 0.62 -5.11
C GLY A 51 -3.15 1.76 -4.23
N ILE A 52 -3.08 1.56 -2.91
CA ILE A 52 -3.26 2.59 -1.88
C ILE A 52 -1.94 2.68 -1.13
N VAL A 53 -1.41 3.90 -0.98
CA VAL A 53 -0.13 4.17 -0.32
C VAL A 53 -0.40 4.79 1.05
N ILE A 54 0.29 4.29 2.08
CA ILE A 54 0.33 4.92 3.40
C ILE A 54 1.39 6.02 3.36
N VAL A 55 1.01 7.27 3.66
CA VAL A 55 1.91 8.44 3.58
C VAL A 55 1.84 9.25 4.87
N GLY A 56 2.99 9.41 5.53
CA GLY A 56 3.11 10.15 6.79
C GLY A 56 4.50 9.98 7.43
N THR A 57 4.62 10.42 8.69
CA THR A 57 5.78 10.10 9.54
C THR A 57 5.78 8.61 9.92
N PRO A 58 6.90 8.06 10.43
CA PRO A 58 6.94 6.66 10.87
C PRO A 58 5.83 6.29 11.87
N GLU A 59 5.51 7.19 12.80
CA GLU A 59 4.47 7.02 13.82
C GLU A 59 3.07 7.00 13.20
N GLN A 60 2.82 7.87 12.21
CA GLN A 60 1.55 7.93 11.48
C GLN A 60 1.34 6.68 10.61
N CYS A 61 2.41 6.19 9.98
CA CYS A 61 2.38 4.95 9.23
C CYS A 61 2.13 3.74 10.15
N ALA A 62 2.79 3.70 11.30
CA ALA A 62 2.56 2.66 12.31
C ALA A 62 1.14 2.73 12.89
N GLU A 63 0.61 3.92 13.19
CA GLU A 63 -0.77 4.14 13.62
C GLU A 63 -1.75 3.60 12.58
N THR A 64 -1.56 3.94 11.30
CA THR A 64 -2.44 3.44 10.22
C THR A 64 -2.42 1.92 10.12
N LEU A 65 -1.26 1.27 10.25
CA LEU A 65 -1.17 -0.19 10.26
C LEU A 65 -1.78 -0.79 11.53
N GLN A 66 -1.64 -0.12 12.68
CA GLN A 66 -2.25 -0.54 13.94
C GLN A 66 -3.77 -0.55 13.84
N ASP A 67 -4.39 0.46 13.20
CA ASP A 67 -5.85 0.49 13.00
C ASP A 67 -6.35 -0.78 12.29
N TYR A 68 -5.60 -1.28 11.30
CA TYR A 68 -5.90 -2.56 10.63
C TYR A 68 -5.64 -3.77 11.54
N ILE A 69 -4.57 -3.76 12.33
CA ILE A 69 -4.27 -4.83 13.30
C ILE A 69 -5.39 -4.96 14.34
N ASP A 70 -5.88 -3.84 14.85
CA ASP A 70 -6.88 -3.79 15.91
C ASP A 70 -8.25 -4.34 15.45
N ILE A 71 -8.56 -4.22 14.15
CA ILE A 71 -9.76 -4.84 13.55
C ILE A 71 -9.52 -6.29 13.07
N GLY A 72 -8.33 -6.85 13.31
CA GLY A 72 -8.03 -8.27 13.10
C GLY A 72 -7.15 -8.60 11.89
N CYS A 73 -6.58 -7.63 11.17
CA CYS A 73 -5.61 -7.92 10.12
C CYS A 73 -4.29 -8.41 10.73
N HIS A 74 -3.81 -9.58 10.30
CA HIS A 74 -2.60 -10.21 10.84
C HIS A 74 -1.42 -10.27 9.85
N SER A 75 -1.63 -9.85 8.59
CA SER A 75 -0.60 -9.93 7.55
C SER A 75 -0.77 -8.81 6.54
N PHE A 76 0.34 -8.21 6.14
CA PHE A 76 0.39 -7.09 5.22
C PHE A 76 1.39 -7.40 4.09
N CYS A 77 0.94 -7.24 2.85
CA CYS A 77 1.82 -7.25 1.69
C CYS A 77 2.20 -5.81 1.37
N LEU A 78 3.32 -5.34 1.94
CA LEU A 78 3.80 -3.97 1.78
C LEU A 78 4.84 -3.89 0.67
N SER A 79 4.89 -2.75 0.00
CA SER A 79 5.92 -2.43 -0.99
C SER A 79 6.13 -0.92 -1.07
N GLY A 80 7.36 -0.47 -1.32
CA GLY A 80 7.71 0.93 -1.61
C GLY A 80 8.66 1.03 -2.81
N TYR A 81 9.12 2.23 -3.17
CA TYR A 81 10.05 2.46 -4.28
C TYR A 81 11.31 3.26 -3.82
N TYR A 82 12.54 2.77 -3.99
CA TYR A 82 12.92 1.41 -4.42
C TYR A 82 12.66 0.36 -3.34
N HIS A 83 12.46 -0.90 -3.75
CA HIS A 83 11.95 -1.95 -2.86
C HIS A 83 12.90 -2.28 -1.69
N ASP A 84 14.20 -2.34 -1.96
CA ASP A 84 15.26 -2.60 -0.98
C ASP A 84 15.39 -1.45 0.01
N GLU A 85 15.54 -0.22 -0.48
CA GLU A 85 15.65 0.98 0.36
C GLU A 85 14.42 1.18 1.25
N GLU A 86 13.21 0.96 0.71
CA GLU A 86 11.97 1.10 1.47
C GLU A 86 11.75 -0.06 2.45
N ALA A 87 12.25 -1.26 2.16
CA ALA A 87 12.27 -2.35 3.14
C ALA A 87 13.19 -2.02 4.32
N GLU A 88 14.39 -1.48 4.07
CA GLU A 88 15.29 -1.00 5.12
C GLU A 88 14.66 0.16 5.91
N ARG A 89 14.06 1.14 5.22
CA ARG A 89 13.39 2.28 5.84
C ARG A 89 12.24 1.83 6.75
N PHE A 90 11.39 0.93 6.27
CA PHE A 90 10.29 0.37 7.06
C PHE A 90 10.82 -0.39 8.29
N GLY A 91 11.82 -1.25 8.08
CA GLY A 91 12.46 -2.04 9.13
C GLY A 91 13.10 -1.18 10.22
N LYS A 92 13.69 -0.04 9.83
CA LYS A 92 14.33 0.90 10.74
C LYS A 92 13.36 1.79 11.50
N TRP A 93 12.31 2.29 10.85
CA TRP A 93 11.52 3.39 11.41
C TRP A 93 10.10 3.01 11.83
N VAL A 94 9.44 2.08 11.12
CA VAL A 94 8.01 1.75 11.38
C VAL A 94 7.88 0.45 12.15
N ARG A 95 8.64 -0.58 11.75
CA ARG A 95 8.59 -1.91 12.37
C ARG A 95 8.85 -1.89 13.88
N PRO A 96 9.82 -1.13 14.44
CA PRO A 96 10.05 -1.12 15.88
C PRO A 96 8.85 -0.60 16.68
N ILE A 97 8.14 0.41 16.15
CA ILE A 97 6.94 0.97 16.78
C ILE A 97 5.82 -0.09 16.84
N LEU A 98 5.65 -0.86 15.75
CA LEU A 98 4.68 -1.96 15.72
C LEU A 98 5.06 -3.12 16.65
N GLU A 99 6.35 -3.44 16.74
CA GLU A 99 6.88 -4.48 17.63
C GLU A 99 6.68 -4.13 19.11
N GLU A 100 6.87 -2.87 19.47
CA GLU A 100 6.57 -2.35 20.82
C GLU A 100 5.08 -2.46 21.15
N ARG A 101 4.20 -2.10 20.22
CA ARG A 101 2.74 -2.15 20.45
C ARG A 101 2.15 -3.55 20.43
N ASN A 102 2.84 -4.50 19.78
CA ASN A 102 2.32 -5.84 19.50
C ASN A 102 3.30 -6.94 19.93
N HIS A 103 3.77 -6.87 21.18
CA HIS A 103 4.72 -7.82 21.74
C HIS A 103 4.33 -9.29 21.47
N GLY A 104 5.27 -10.07 20.93
CA GLY A 104 5.08 -11.48 20.60
C GLY A 104 4.34 -11.77 19.29
N ARG A 105 3.81 -10.75 18.58
CA ARG A 105 3.16 -10.95 17.27
C ARG A 105 4.12 -10.85 16.08
N LEU A 106 5.21 -10.10 16.20
CA LEU A 106 6.22 -9.97 15.16
C LEU A 106 7.38 -10.94 15.43
N LYS A 107 7.89 -11.57 14.36
CA LYS A 107 9.15 -12.32 14.45
C LYS A 107 10.30 -11.34 14.74
N PRO A 108 11.23 -11.68 15.64
CA PRO A 108 12.44 -10.88 15.85
C PRO A 108 13.19 -10.69 14.54
N MET A 109 13.81 -9.51 14.33
CA MET A 109 14.76 -9.38 13.22
C MET A 109 15.95 -10.30 13.46
N ALA A 110 16.44 -10.91 12.38
CA ALA A 110 17.77 -11.48 12.41
C ALA A 110 18.76 -10.37 12.79
N ARG A 111 19.62 -10.65 13.77
CA ARG A 111 20.72 -9.78 14.15
C ARG A 111 21.82 -9.84 13.09
#